data_AF-A0A962Q314-F1
#
_entry.id   AF-A0A962Q314-F1
#
_cell.length_a   1.000
_cell.length_b   1.000
_cell.length_c   1.000
_cell.angle_alpha   90.00
_cell.angle_beta   90.00
_cell.angle_gamma   90.00
#
_symmetry.space_group_name_H-M   'P 1'
#
loop_
_entity.id
_entity.type
_entity.pdbx_description
1 polymer ?
#
loop_
_entity_poly.entity_id
_entity_poly.type
_entity_poly.pdbx_seq_one_letter_code
_entity_poly.pdbx_strand_id
1 'polypeptide(L)'
;ISQYFLNNTRCRRKDITSLFMGTGLGPRSYAIIEQGMVSRLVDAKPEEMRSYIEEAAGISKYKERRRETETRIHNTRENLARLSDLRTEVEKQIRHLQRQAQVAERYKTLKQQERQLEAELLSMRLAELDQGLGAQRGELSARQTGLEAAIAGQRQVEADIERARARHVEASDRFTAVQANYYSVQGEIARLEQTIAHGRESRERQLKELVRAQTELESINTEVGRDTALVEGLDLELADFEPRLESVRCEAEQAGEELRSSEAALTDWQQRWHGFNLDVKEQQQLRQLEQTRLEHIGAHRDRLSRQLDSVEGEKSSISVVDLEARLQVLLRNQADTLASLESETRNLEEVERRLVAQREAERQLGADVLQLRGELESRRGRLDTLRAIQNTAFGNEEAVLGEWLASTGLARRRRLVQELVAEDRWTRAIETVLGDFLQAICVEDSARHLSALPDTSLVLLDSRSPDGEPGATSGTLAACVRNAGELQHVLSAVRCADTLDEALQLRGALKSGESVITPDGVWLGAHWVRISRGQRHVGMMAREQEIR
;
A
#
# COMPACT_ATOMS: atom_id res chain seq x y z
N ILE A 1 66.99 -113.83 77.82
CA ILE A 1 67.79 -113.58 76.60
C ILE A 1 69.24 -113.92 76.90
N SER A 2 69.79 -114.98 76.31
CA SER A 2 71.17 -115.42 76.61
C SER A 2 72.19 -114.42 76.09
N GLN A 3 73.15 -114.03 76.93
CA GLN A 3 74.25 -113.16 76.56
C GLN A 3 75.49 -114.00 76.25
N TYR A 4 76.22 -113.63 75.19
CA TYR A 4 77.34 -114.38 74.65
C TYR A 4 78.57 -113.48 74.64
N PHE A 5 79.67 -113.97 75.24
CA PHE A 5 80.93 -113.26 75.37
C PHE A 5 82.09 -114.11 74.86
N LEU A 6 83.03 -113.49 74.17
CA LEU A 6 84.29 -114.09 73.71
C LEU A 6 85.40 -113.10 74.09
N ASN A 7 86.37 -113.53 74.90
CA ASN A 7 87.43 -112.67 75.45
C ASN A 7 86.87 -111.37 76.09
N ASN A 8 85.85 -111.49 76.95
CA ASN A 8 85.05 -110.39 77.53
C ASN A 8 84.33 -109.45 76.54
N THR A 9 84.45 -109.63 75.23
CA THR A 9 83.68 -108.85 74.24
C THR A 9 82.33 -109.51 73.94
N ARG A 10 81.26 -108.72 73.96
CA ARG A 10 79.90 -109.20 73.65
C ARG A 10 79.78 -109.47 72.15
N CYS A 11 79.47 -110.72 71.79
CA CYS A 11 79.39 -111.19 70.41
C CYS A 11 77.99 -111.76 70.10
N ARG A 12 77.66 -111.94 68.81
CA ARG A 12 76.36 -112.51 68.43
C ARG A 12 76.42 -114.02 68.61
N ARG A 13 75.27 -114.64 68.93
CA ARG A 13 75.16 -116.12 69.02
C ARG A 13 75.79 -116.81 67.79
N LYS A 14 75.52 -116.26 66.60
CA LYS A 14 76.04 -116.78 65.32
C LYS A 14 77.56 -116.74 65.22
N ASP A 15 78.21 -115.71 65.77
CA ASP A 15 79.66 -115.57 65.75
C ASP A 15 80.31 -116.64 66.63
N ILE A 16 79.73 -116.89 67.82
CA ILE A 16 80.12 -118.01 68.70
C ILE A 16 79.85 -119.36 68.02
N THR A 17 78.68 -119.58 67.43
CA THR A 17 78.36 -120.85 66.74
C THR A 17 79.33 -121.10 65.57
N SER A 18 79.71 -120.07 64.83
CA SER A 18 80.72 -120.13 63.74
C SER A 18 82.14 -120.45 64.22
N LEU A 19 82.44 -120.16 65.49
CA LEU A 19 83.70 -120.52 66.15
C LEU A 19 83.73 -122.01 66.53
N PHE A 20 82.62 -122.53 67.10
CA PHE A 20 82.49 -123.95 67.48
C PHE A 20 82.17 -124.90 66.30
N MET A 21 81.67 -124.38 65.18
CA MET A 21 81.46 -125.16 63.95
C MET A 21 82.80 -125.67 63.40
N GLY A 22 83.01 -126.99 63.52
CA GLY A 22 84.22 -127.69 63.07
C GLY A 22 85.26 -127.96 64.15
N THR A 23 84.98 -127.63 65.43
CA THR A 23 85.83 -128.03 66.58
C THR A 23 85.33 -129.28 67.31
N GLY A 24 84.28 -129.92 66.78
CA GLY A 24 83.61 -131.07 67.40
C GLY A 24 82.78 -130.74 68.65
N LEU A 25 82.76 -129.47 69.10
CA LEU A 25 82.11 -128.97 70.31
C LEU A 25 80.89 -128.08 70.00
N GLY A 26 80.10 -128.43 68.97
CA GLY A 26 78.86 -127.73 68.63
C GLY A 26 77.65 -128.14 69.50
N PRO A 27 76.46 -127.58 69.23
CA PRO A 27 75.21 -128.05 69.83
C PRO A 27 74.80 -129.47 69.39
N ARG A 28 75.55 -130.10 68.47
CA ARG A 28 75.50 -131.53 68.11
C ARG A 28 76.88 -132.19 68.26
N SER A 29 77.65 -131.72 69.23
CA SER A 29 78.97 -132.23 69.62
C SER A 29 78.99 -133.76 69.72
N TYR A 30 79.95 -134.39 69.03
CA TYR A 30 80.29 -135.80 69.25
C TYR A 30 81.22 -136.00 70.47
N ALA A 31 81.84 -134.91 70.95
CA ALA A 31 82.85 -134.94 72.01
C ALA A 31 82.27 -134.97 73.43
N ILE A 32 80.94 -134.89 73.59
CA ILE A 32 80.24 -134.99 74.88
C ILE A 32 79.15 -136.05 74.75
N ILE A 33 79.27 -137.15 75.50
CA ILE A 33 78.31 -138.25 75.49
C ILE A 33 77.33 -138.07 76.66
N GLU A 34 76.10 -137.65 76.34
CA GLU A 34 74.99 -137.61 77.30
C GLU A 34 74.47 -139.03 77.59
N GLN A 35 73.84 -139.26 78.75
CA GLN A 35 73.23 -140.56 79.06
C GLN A 35 72.14 -140.91 78.03
N GLY A 36 72.24 -142.09 77.43
CA GLY A 36 71.36 -142.54 76.34
C GLY A 36 71.72 -142.01 74.93
N MET A 37 72.77 -141.21 74.78
CA MET A 37 73.26 -140.73 73.47
C MET A 37 73.69 -141.91 72.56
N VAL A 38 74.26 -142.98 73.13
CA VAL A 38 74.74 -144.15 72.37
C VAL A 38 73.59 -144.86 71.65
N SER A 39 72.47 -145.16 72.33
CA SER A 39 71.28 -145.73 71.66
C SER A 39 70.70 -144.78 70.62
N ARG A 40 70.60 -143.48 70.93
CA ARG A 40 70.16 -142.47 69.95
C ARG A 40 71.05 -142.40 68.70
N LEU A 41 72.34 -142.75 68.80
CA LEU A 41 73.26 -142.75 67.67
C LEU A 41 73.16 -144.03 66.83
N VAL A 42 72.82 -145.17 67.44
CA VAL A 42 72.54 -146.44 66.74
C VAL A 42 71.20 -146.39 65.98
N ASP A 43 70.15 -145.82 66.60
CA ASP A 43 68.80 -145.74 66.01
C ASP A 43 68.57 -144.49 65.12
N ALA A 44 69.58 -143.64 64.93
CA ALA A 44 69.44 -142.37 64.20
C ALA A 44 69.10 -142.55 62.71
N LYS A 45 68.13 -141.76 62.22
CA LYS A 45 67.82 -141.71 60.78
C LYS A 45 69.01 -141.23 59.95
N PRO A 46 69.17 -141.65 58.68
CA PRO A 46 70.30 -141.26 57.83
C PRO A 46 70.53 -139.75 57.72
N GLU A 47 69.47 -138.94 57.75
CA GLU A 47 69.52 -137.47 57.69
C GLU A 47 70.12 -136.85 58.97
N GLU A 48 69.79 -137.41 60.13
CA GLU A 48 70.29 -136.98 61.43
C GLU A 48 71.72 -137.48 61.63
N MET A 49 71.99 -138.75 61.32
CA MET A 49 73.32 -139.35 61.30
C MET A 49 74.27 -138.61 60.36
N ARG A 50 73.80 -138.18 59.18
CA ARG A 50 74.55 -137.31 58.27
C ARG A 50 74.97 -136.00 58.93
N SER A 51 74.16 -135.39 59.80
CA SER A 51 74.57 -134.15 60.49
C SER A 51 75.74 -134.39 61.46
N TYR A 52 75.78 -135.53 62.15
CA TYR A 52 76.90 -135.92 63.00
C TYR A 52 78.15 -136.26 62.18
N ILE A 53 78.01 -136.97 61.05
CA ILE A 53 79.12 -137.27 60.12
C ILE A 53 79.67 -135.99 59.49
N GLU A 54 78.82 -135.03 59.09
CA GLU A 54 79.24 -133.74 58.52
C GLU A 54 79.99 -132.86 59.54
N GLU A 55 79.65 -132.97 60.84
CA GLU A 55 80.38 -132.29 61.93
C GLU A 55 81.71 -132.98 62.27
N ALA A 56 81.75 -134.32 62.28
CA ALA A 56 82.98 -135.11 62.44
C ALA A 56 83.96 -134.94 61.26
N ALA A 57 83.44 -134.75 60.04
CA ALA A 57 84.23 -134.44 58.85
C ALA A 57 84.62 -132.95 58.72
N GLY A 58 84.18 -132.09 59.65
CA GLY A 58 84.55 -130.66 59.68
C GLY A 58 83.93 -129.77 58.59
N ILE A 59 83.03 -130.30 57.74
CA ILE A 59 82.52 -129.60 56.54
C ILE A 59 81.34 -128.66 56.80
N SER A 60 80.74 -128.69 58.00
CA SER A 60 79.58 -127.85 58.37
C SER A 60 79.80 -126.35 58.13
N LYS A 61 81.00 -125.84 58.43
CA LYS A 61 81.36 -124.41 58.25
C LYS A 61 81.38 -123.97 56.79
N TYR A 62 81.77 -124.85 55.88
CA TYR A 62 81.75 -124.59 54.43
C TYR A 62 80.31 -124.60 53.89
N LYS A 63 79.49 -125.57 54.32
CA LYS A 63 78.10 -125.73 53.89
C LYS A 63 77.22 -124.52 54.27
N GLU A 64 77.39 -124.01 55.49
CA GLU A 64 76.68 -122.80 55.97
C GLU A 64 77.09 -121.55 55.16
N ARG A 65 78.39 -121.35 54.92
CA ARG A 65 78.90 -120.25 54.09
C ARG A 65 78.43 -120.31 52.65
N ARG A 66 78.36 -121.51 52.06
CA ARG A 66 77.83 -121.72 50.70
C ARG A 66 76.36 -121.28 50.62
N ARG A 67 75.52 -121.72 51.57
CA ARG A 67 74.09 -121.35 51.62
C ARG A 67 73.89 -119.84 51.76
N GLU A 68 74.62 -119.18 52.66
CA GLU A 68 74.56 -117.72 52.78
C GLU A 68 74.95 -116.99 51.50
N THR A 69 76.02 -117.46 50.84
CA THR A 69 76.51 -116.85 49.59
C THR A 69 75.49 -117.03 48.47
N GLU A 70 74.86 -118.19 48.38
CA GLU A 70 73.78 -118.50 47.45
C GLU A 70 72.55 -117.60 47.67
N THR A 71 72.12 -117.39 48.93
CA THR A 71 71.05 -116.43 49.24
C THR A 71 71.43 -114.98 48.88
N ARG A 72 72.68 -114.56 49.12
CA ARG A 72 73.14 -113.21 48.70
C ARG A 72 73.18 -113.06 47.17
N ILE A 73 73.61 -114.10 46.45
CA ILE A 73 73.59 -114.12 44.97
C ILE A 73 72.14 -114.08 44.44
N HIS A 74 71.21 -114.77 45.09
CA HIS A 74 69.80 -114.71 44.74
C HIS A 74 69.22 -113.30 44.92
N ASN A 75 69.39 -112.70 46.11
CA ASN A 75 68.87 -111.36 46.40
C ASN A 75 69.52 -110.28 45.52
N THR A 76 70.81 -110.41 45.17
CA THR A 76 71.46 -109.48 44.24
C THR A 76 70.98 -109.63 42.81
N ARG A 77 70.67 -110.86 42.35
CA ARG A 77 70.00 -111.08 41.05
C ARG A 77 68.60 -110.47 41.01
N GLU A 78 67.81 -110.61 42.08
CA GLU A 78 66.49 -110.00 42.16
C GLU A 78 66.56 -108.46 42.16
N ASN A 79 67.49 -107.88 42.92
CA ASN A 79 67.73 -106.43 42.91
C ASN A 79 68.19 -105.93 41.52
N LEU A 80 69.01 -106.70 40.80
CA LEU A 80 69.41 -106.38 39.42
C LEU A 80 68.23 -106.46 38.45
N ALA A 81 67.31 -107.41 38.62
CA ALA A 81 66.08 -107.47 37.83
C ALA A 81 65.20 -106.23 38.07
N ARG A 82 64.94 -105.88 39.34
CA ARG A 82 64.18 -104.65 39.69
C ARG A 82 64.83 -103.37 39.18
N LEU A 83 66.17 -103.27 39.20
CA LEU A 83 66.91 -102.15 38.60
C LEU A 83 66.80 -102.12 37.07
N SER A 84 66.77 -103.28 36.42
CA SER A 84 66.52 -103.38 34.97
C SER A 84 65.11 -102.92 34.62
N ASP A 85 64.09 -103.35 35.37
CA ASP A 85 62.71 -102.93 35.16
C ASP A 85 62.56 -101.41 35.35
N LEU A 86 63.08 -100.87 36.47
CA LEU A 86 63.10 -99.43 36.72
C LEU A 86 63.82 -98.65 35.63
N ARG A 87 64.96 -99.16 35.13
CA ARG A 87 65.67 -98.57 33.98
C ARG A 87 64.78 -98.55 32.74
N THR A 88 64.10 -99.64 32.39
CA THR A 88 63.22 -99.65 31.20
C THR A 88 62.03 -98.70 31.33
N GLU A 89 61.50 -98.51 32.54
CA GLU A 89 60.40 -97.56 32.78
C GLU A 89 60.88 -96.11 32.70
N VAL A 90 62.06 -95.80 33.28
CA VAL A 90 62.71 -94.49 33.11
C VAL A 90 63.04 -94.22 31.63
N GLU A 91 63.50 -95.23 30.87
CA GLU A 91 63.70 -95.10 29.41
C GLU A 91 62.39 -94.86 28.63
N LYS A 92 61.23 -95.32 29.10
CA LYS A 92 59.92 -94.94 28.52
C LYS A 92 59.56 -93.49 28.88
N GLN A 93 59.74 -93.09 30.13
CA GLN A 93 59.47 -91.73 30.60
C GLN A 93 60.35 -90.70 29.88
N ILE A 94 61.64 -90.97 29.72
CA ILE A 94 62.57 -90.13 28.93
C ILE A 94 62.07 -89.99 27.49
N ARG A 95 61.67 -91.10 26.83
CA ARG A 95 61.13 -91.04 25.46
C ARG A 95 59.82 -90.27 25.36
N HIS A 96 58.98 -90.29 26.41
CA HIS A 96 57.76 -89.48 26.45
C HIS A 96 58.09 -87.98 26.63
N LEU A 97 58.96 -87.64 27.59
CA LEU A 97 59.42 -86.27 27.84
C LEU A 97 60.14 -85.68 26.62
N GLN A 98 60.94 -86.46 25.90
CA GLN A 98 61.59 -86.04 24.64
C GLN A 98 60.56 -85.65 23.57
N ARG A 99 59.47 -86.42 23.41
CA ARG A 99 58.37 -86.06 22.49
C ARG A 99 57.63 -84.80 22.95
N GLN A 100 57.36 -84.66 24.24
CA GLN A 100 56.75 -83.44 24.79
C GLN A 100 57.62 -82.21 24.57
N ALA A 101 58.94 -82.32 24.79
CA ALA A 101 59.90 -81.25 24.54
C ALA A 101 59.92 -80.84 23.05
N GLN A 102 59.99 -81.80 22.13
CA GLN A 102 59.92 -81.51 20.68
C GLN A 102 58.62 -80.80 20.27
N VAL A 103 57.48 -81.19 20.84
CA VAL A 103 56.19 -80.51 20.59
C VAL A 103 56.18 -79.09 21.17
N ALA A 104 56.71 -78.90 22.39
CA ALA A 104 56.81 -77.59 23.03
C ALA A 104 57.78 -76.64 22.30
N GLU A 105 58.92 -77.14 21.83
CA GLU A 105 59.85 -76.39 20.98
C GLU A 105 59.19 -75.96 19.67
N ARG A 106 58.54 -76.90 18.97
CA ARG A 106 57.81 -76.58 17.73
C ARG A 106 56.68 -75.58 17.95
N TYR A 107 55.93 -75.70 19.06
CA TYR A 107 54.92 -74.72 19.45
C TYR A 107 55.54 -73.33 19.70
N LYS A 108 56.68 -73.27 20.41
CA LYS A 108 57.38 -72.01 20.69
C LYS A 108 57.85 -71.33 19.41
N THR A 109 58.43 -72.08 18.47
CA THR A 109 58.83 -71.57 17.15
C THR A 109 57.64 -71.05 16.35
N LEU A 110 56.55 -71.84 16.25
CA LEU A 110 55.33 -71.42 15.55
C LEU A 110 54.68 -70.19 16.20
N LYS A 111 54.63 -70.11 17.53
CA LYS A 111 54.06 -68.95 18.23
C LYS A 111 54.92 -67.69 18.12
N GLN A 112 56.24 -67.86 17.92
CA GLN A 112 57.13 -66.75 17.58
C GLN A 112 56.90 -66.26 16.15
N GLN A 113 56.77 -67.18 15.19
CA GLN A 113 56.45 -66.84 13.78
C GLN A 113 55.09 -66.16 13.65
N GLU A 114 54.06 -66.67 14.34
CA GLU A 114 52.72 -66.06 14.41
C GLU A 114 52.81 -64.60 14.89
N ARG A 115 53.49 -64.35 16.01
CA ARG A 115 53.68 -62.99 16.55
C ARG A 115 54.45 -62.06 15.62
N GLN A 116 55.43 -62.58 14.87
CA GLN A 116 56.18 -61.81 13.88
C GLN A 116 55.27 -61.42 12.70
N LEU A 117 54.55 -62.39 12.12
CA LEU A 117 53.63 -62.16 11.01
C LEU A 117 52.44 -61.26 11.41
N GLU A 118 51.92 -61.38 12.63
CA GLU A 118 50.91 -60.46 13.16
C GLU A 118 51.44 -59.02 13.25
N ALA A 119 52.66 -58.83 13.77
CA ALA A 119 53.29 -57.52 13.87
C ALA A 119 53.59 -56.91 12.48
N GLU A 120 54.08 -57.72 11.54
CA GLU A 120 54.31 -57.31 10.16
C GLU A 120 53.00 -56.89 9.47
N LEU A 121 51.95 -57.71 9.56
CA LEU A 121 50.62 -57.40 9.02
C LEU A 121 50.02 -56.13 9.62
N LEU A 122 50.16 -55.91 10.93
CA LEU A 122 49.73 -54.68 11.60
C LEU A 122 50.55 -53.48 11.14
N SER A 123 51.86 -53.62 10.93
CA SER A 123 52.71 -52.54 10.42
C SER A 123 52.35 -52.14 8.98
N MET A 124 52.03 -53.10 8.12
CA MET A 124 51.57 -52.84 6.74
C MET A 124 50.23 -52.11 6.76
N ARG A 125 49.26 -52.56 7.57
CA ARG A 125 47.96 -51.90 7.72
C ARG A 125 48.08 -50.47 8.28
N LEU A 126 48.99 -50.24 9.22
CA LEU A 126 49.26 -48.88 9.72
C LEU A 126 49.85 -47.99 8.62
N ALA A 127 50.80 -48.49 7.82
CA ALA A 127 51.35 -47.73 6.69
C ALA A 127 50.30 -47.40 5.62
N GLU A 128 49.40 -48.34 5.28
CA GLU A 128 48.26 -48.10 4.38
C GLU A 128 47.31 -47.03 4.93
N LEU A 129 46.97 -47.09 6.23
CA LEU A 129 46.11 -46.11 6.89
C LEU A 129 46.77 -44.72 6.97
N ASP A 130 48.05 -44.64 7.30
CA ASP A 130 48.81 -43.38 7.35
C ASP A 130 48.92 -42.75 5.94
N GLN A 131 49.12 -43.55 4.89
CA GLN A 131 49.11 -43.08 3.51
C GLN A 131 47.71 -42.56 3.11
N GLY A 132 46.65 -43.28 3.47
CA GLY A 132 45.26 -42.86 3.23
C GLY A 132 44.91 -41.57 3.98
N LEU A 133 45.30 -41.44 5.24
CA LEU A 133 45.16 -40.22 6.04
C LEU A 133 45.96 -39.05 5.46
N GLY A 134 47.18 -39.29 4.96
CA GLY A 134 48.00 -38.30 4.28
C GLY A 134 47.31 -37.75 3.03
N ALA A 135 46.77 -38.62 2.18
CA ALA A 135 46.02 -38.22 0.99
C ALA A 135 44.75 -37.43 1.34
N GLN A 136 43.95 -37.91 2.29
CA GLN A 136 42.74 -37.24 2.78
C GLN A 136 43.05 -35.85 3.38
N ARG A 137 44.13 -35.70 4.15
CA ARG A 137 44.58 -34.41 4.69
C ARG A 137 45.04 -33.45 3.59
N GLY A 138 45.75 -33.95 2.58
CA GLY A 138 46.16 -33.16 1.41
C GLY A 138 44.95 -32.63 0.63
N GLU A 139 43.96 -33.48 0.37
CA GLU A 139 42.72 -33.08 -0.30
C GLU A 139 41.91 -32.09 0.55
N LEU A 140 41.79 -32.31 1.86
CA LEU A 140 41.10 -31.39 2.78
C LEU A 140 41.77 -30.01 2.78
N SER A 141 43.11 -29.97 2.85
CA SER A 141 43.87 -28.71 2.79
C SER A 141 43.67 -27.98 1.46
N ALA A 142 43.72 -28.69 0.33
CA ALA A 142 43.45 -28.11 -0.99
C ALA A 142 42.02 -27.55 -1.11
N ARG A 143 41.02 -28.27 -0.57
CA ARG A 143 39.62 -27.80 -0.51
C ARG A 143 39.46 -26.58 0.41
N GLN A 144 40.17 -26.53 1.54
CA GLN A 144 40.17 -25.37 2.45
C GLN A 144 40.77 -24.13 1.77
N THR A 145 41.94 -24.24 1.14
CA THR A 145 42.54 -23.13 0.38
C THR A 145 41.65 -22.69 -0.79
N GLY A 146 40.99 -23.63 -1.48
CA GLY A 146 40.00 -23.32 -2.51
C GLY A 146 38.79 -22.55 -1.99
N LEU A 147 38.29 -22.91 -0.80
CA LEU A 147 37.21 -22.19 -0.12
C LEU A 147 37.64 -20.77 0.31
N GLU A 148 38.83 -20.63 0.88
CA GLU A 148 39.40 -19.32 1.26
C GLU A 148 39.57 -18.40 0.04
N ALA A 149 40.05 -18.94 -1.08
CA ALA A 149 40.15 -18.20 -2.34
C ALA A 149 38.77 -17.79 -2.89
N ALA A 150 37.76 -18.66 -2.81
CA ALA A 150 36.39 -18.34 -3.20
C ALA A 150 35.78 -17.24 -2.32
N ILE A 151 35.98 -17.30 -1.00
CA ILE A 151 35.52 -16.27 -0.05
C ILE A 151 36.22 -14.93 -0.31
N ALA A 152 37.53 -14.94 -0.60
CA ALA A 152 38.26 -13.74 -0.97
C ALA A 152 37.73 -13.12 -2.29
N GLY A 153 37.45 -13.96 -3.29
CA GLY A 153 36.81 -13.55 -4.54
C GLY A 153 35.42 -12.95 -4.34
N GLN A 154 34.58 -13.58 -3.51
CA GLN A 154 33.26 -13.04 -3.15
C GLN A 154 33.37 -11.66 -2.51
N ARG A 155 34.23 -11.50 -1.49
CA ARG A 155 34.43 -10.21 -0.79
C ARG A 155 34.96 -9.12 -1.72
N GLN A 156 35.80 -9.48 -2.68
CA GLN A 156 36.27 -8.54 -3.71
C GLN A 156 35.10 -8.05 -4.58
N VAL A 157 34.24 -8.96 -5.06
CA VAL A 157 33.05 -8.62 -5.84
C VAL A 157 32.06 -7.78 -5.03
N GLU A 158 31.84 -8.09 -3.75
CA GLU A 158 31.01 -7.27 -2.85
C GLU A 158 31.58 -5.84 -2.71
N ALA A 159 32.90 -5.69 -2.57
CA ALA A 159 33.57 -4.39 -2.52
C ALA A 159 33.55 -3.64 -3.88
N ASP A 160 33.54 -4.34 -5.01
CA ASP A 160 33.34 -3.75 -6.34
C ASP A 160 31.89 -3.26 -6.54
N ILE A 161 30.89 -4.03 -6.08
CA ILE A 161 29.48 -3.65 -6.10
C ILE A 161 29.24 -2.39 -5.26
N GLU A 162 29.80 -2.33 -4.05
CA GLU A 162 29.60 -1.16 -3.18
C GLU A 162 30.30 0.10 -3.72
N ARG A 163 31.47 -0.05 -4.35
CA ARG A 163 32.11 1.04 -5.11
C ARG A 163 31.29 1.48 -6.32
N ALA A 164 30.61 0.56 -7.01
CA ALA A 164 29.72 0.89 -8.11
C ALA A 164 28.47 1.65 -7.64
N ARG A 165 27.87 1.25 -6.51
CA ARG A 165 26.75 1.95 -5.86
C ARG A 165 27.11 3.36 -5.45
N ALA A 166 28.26 3.56 -4.79
CA ALA A 166 28.72 4.90 -4.40
C ALA A 166 28.88 5.83 -5.62
N ARG A 167 29.47 5.33 -6.71
CA ARG A 167 29.58 6.08 -7.98
C ARG A 167 28.23 6.37 -8.62
N HIS A 168 27.27 5.45 -8.54
CA HIS A 168 25.92 5.67 -9.04
C HIS A 168 25.19 6.77 -8.27
N VAL A 169 25.27 6.78 -6.93
CA VAL A 169 24.71 7.86 -6.09
C VAL A 169 25.34 9.20 -6.46
N GLU A 170 26.67 9.29 -6.51
CA GLU A 170 27.37 10.52 -6.90
C GLU A 170 26.97 11.01 -8.31
N ALA A 171 26.82 10.10 -9.28
CA ALA A 171 26.36 10.45 -10.62
C ALA A 171 24.89 10.92 -10.63
N SER A 172 24.02 10.30 -9.83
CA SER A 172 22.61 10.66 -9.68
C SER A 172 22.44 12.04 -9.02
N ASP A 173 23.24 12.34 -7.99
CA ASP A 173 23.24 13.64 -7.32
C ASP A 173 23.71 14.76 -8.27
N ARG A 174 24.79 14.50 -9.02
CA ARG A 174 25.28 15.42 -10.07
C ARG A 174 24.24 15.62 -11.17
N PHE A 175 23.57 14.57 -11.63
CA PHE A 175 22.50 14.66 -12.61
C PHE A 175 21.34 15.51 -12.10
N THR A 176 20.89 15.26 -10.86
CA THR A 176 19.81 16.01 -10.21
C THR A 176 20.16 17.49 -10.06
N ALA A 177 21.39 17.82 -9.68
CA ALA A 177 21.87 19.20 -9.59
C ALA A 177 21.91 19.90 -10.97
N VAL A 178 22.38 19.22 -12.02
CA VAL A 178 22.37 19.74 -13.39
C VAL A 178 20.94 19.93 -13.90
N GLN A 179 20.03 19.00 -13.60
CA GLN A 179 18.62 19.08 -13.98
C GLN A 179 17.89 20.24 -13.27
N ALA A 180 18.17 20.46 -11.97
CA ALA A 180 17.64 21.60 -11.23
C ALA A 180 18.12 22.93 -11.81
N ASN A 181 19.43 23.05 -12.12
CA ASN A 181 19.98 24.23 -12.79
C ASN A 181 19.37 24.45 -14.18
N TYR A 182 19.17 23.38 -14.97
CA TYR A 182 18.52 23.44 -16.26
C TYR A 182 17.09 24.01 -16.16
N TYR A 183 16.28 23.52 -15.21
CA TYR A 183 14.93 24.06 -15.00
C TYR A 183 14.93 25.49 -14.46
N SER A 184 15.89 25.88 -13.62
CA SER A 184 16.04 27.27 -13.16
C SER A 184 16.31 28.19 -14.35
N VAL A 185 17.27 27.85 -15.21
CA VAL A 185 17.62 28.62 -16.40
C VAL A 185 16.46 28.66 -17.40
N GLN A 186 15.73 27.56 -17.59
CA GLN A 186 14.51 27.55 -18.43
C GLN A 186 13.41 28.46 -17.86
N GLY A 187 13.21 28.49 -16.55
CA GLY A 187 12.28 29.40 -15.89
C GLY A 187 12.69 30.87 -16.02
N GLU A 188 13.98 31.18 -15.91
CA GLU A 188 14.53 32.51 -16.18
C GLU A 188 14.36 32.94 -17.63
N ILE A 189 14.64 32.05 -18.60
CA ILE A 189 14.42 32.29 -20.03
C ILE A 189 12.95 32.60 -20.30
N ALA A 190 12.01 31.75 -19.84
CA ALA A 190 10.57 31.96 -20.04
C ALA A 190 10.10 33.30 -19.43
N ARG A 191 10.61 33.67 -18.24
CA ARG A 191 10.32 34.96 -17.60
C ARG A 191 10.88 36.14 -18.41
N LEU A 192 12.09 36.03 -18.95
CA LEU A 192 12.71 37.05 -19.79
C LEU A 192 11.95 37.18 -21.13
N GLU A 193 11.56 36.08 -21.76
CA GLU A 193 10.75 36.06 -22.98
C GLU A 193 9.38 36.73 -22.76
N GLN A 194 8.68 36.41 -21.66
CA GLN A 194 7.43 37.08 -21.29
C GLN A 194 7.64 38.59 -21.07
N THR A 195 8.74 38.98 -20.41
CA THR A 195 9.09 40.40 -20.19
C THR A 195 9.37 41.12 -21.50
N ILE A 196 10.09 40.48 -22.44
CA ILE A 196 10.35 41.00 -23.78
C ILE A 196 9.06 41.12 -24.59
N ALA A 197 8.17 40.12 -24.53
CA ALA A 197 6.88 40.16 -25.21
C ALA A 197 6.00 41.32 -24.72
N HIS A 198 5.86 41.47 -23.40
CA HIS A 198 5.10 42.58 -22.80
C HIS A 198 5.73 43.95 -23.09
N GLY A 199 7.07 44.05 -23.11
CA GLY A 199 7.78 45.25 -23.51
C GLY A 199 7.56 45.62 -24.98
N ARG A 200 7.49 44.63 -25.89
CA ARG A 200 7.14 44.83 -27.31
C ARG A 200 5.70 45.31 -27.47
N GLU A 201 4.75 44.66 -26.80
CA GLU A 201 3.34 45.05 -26.84
C GLU A 201 3.12 46.47 -26.30
N SER A 202 3.76 46.79 -25.17
CA SER A 202 3.70 48.13 -24.56
C SER A 202 4.27 49.20 -25.49
N ARG A 203 5.40 48.92 -26.16
CA ARG A 203 5.99 49.81 -27.16
C ARG A 203 5.06 50.00 -28.36
N GLU A 204 4.42 48.94 -28.85
CA GLU A 204 3.47 49.04 -29.97
C GLU A 204 2.25 49.88 -29.59
N ARG A 205 1.74 49.74 -28.36
CA ARG A 205 0.65 50.55 -27.81
C ARG A 205 1.05 52.03 -27.71
N GLN A 206 2.21 52.32 -27.14
CA GLN A 206 2.76 53.68 -27.05
C GLN A 206 2.99 54.32 -28.42
N LEU A 207 3.42 53.56 -29.43
CA LEU A 207 3.55 54.07 -30.80
C LEU A 207 2.18 54.39 -31.43
N LYS A 208 1.15 53.58 -31.19
CA LYS A 208 -0.22 53.86 -31.65
C LYS A 208 -0.82 55.08 -30.95
N GLU A 209 -0.58 55.23 -29.65
CA GLU A 209 -1.00 56.40 -28.87
C GLU A 209 -0.27 57.67 -29.33
N LEU A 210 1.04 57.60 -29.59
CA LEU A 210 1.81 58.71 -30.14
C LEU A 210 1.29 59.16 -31.51
N VAL A 211 1.01 58.22 -32.42
CA VAL A 211 0.45 58.54 -33.75
C VAL A 211 -0.94 59.18 -33.63
N ARG A 212 -1.80 58.69 -32.72
CA ARG A 212 -3.10 59.33 -32.46
C ARG A 212 -2.95 60.75 -31.94
N ALA A 213 -2.12 60.95 -30.92
CA ALA A 213 -1.85 62.27 -30.36
C ALA A 213 -1.25 63.24 -31.40
N GLN A 214 -0.43 62.75 -32.32
CA GLN A 214 0.07 63.53 -33.46
C GLN A 214 -1.07 63.93 -34.42
N THR A 215 -1.95 62.99 -34.81
CA THR A 215 -3.09 63.31 -35.69
C THR A 215 -4.13 64.22 -35.02
N GLU A 216 -4.34 64.10 -33.72
CA GLU A 216 -5.21 64.98 -32.93
C GLU A 216 -4.61 66.39 -32.86
N LEU A 217 -3.30 66.51 -32.60
CA LEU A 217 -2.58 67.80 -32.59
C LEU A 217 -2.55 68.46 -33.98
N GLU A 218 -2.42 67.68 -35.05
CA GLU A 218 -2.59 68.19 -36.42
C GLU A 218 -4.01 68.70 -36.67
N SER A 219 -5.06 67.97 -36.27
CA SER A 219 -6.46 68.43 -36.39
C SER A 219 -6.68 69.74 -35.66
N ILE A 220 -6.29 69.80 -34.38
CA ILE A 220 -6.40 70.99 -33.52
C ILE A 220 -5.65 72.18 -34.15
N ASN A 221 -4.45 71.97 -34.68
CA ASN A 221 -3.72 73.04 -35.38
C ASN A 221 -4.46 73.54 -36.64
N THR A 222 -5.15 72.66 -37.39
CA THR A 222 -6.00 73.12 -38.51
C THR A 222 -7.27 73.83 -38.07
N GLU A 223 -7.84 73.46 -36.92
CA GLU A 223 -9.00 74.14 -36.33
C GLU A 223 -8.59 75.54 -35.84
N VAL A 224 -7.53 75.64 -35.02
CA VAL A 224 -6.95 76.92 -34.60
C VAL A 224 -6.57 77.80 -35.79
N GLY A 225 -6.05 77.22 -36.88
CA GLY A 225 -5.75 77.94 -38.12
C GLY A 225 -7.00 78.45 -38.87
N ARG A 226 -8.15 77.77 -38.77
CA ARG A 226 -9.42 78.26 -39.31
C ARG A 226 -10.03 79.33 -38.40
N ASP A 227 -10.00 79.11 -37.09
CA ASP A 227 -10.59 80.03 -36.11
C ASP A 227 -9.84 81.36 -36.08
N THR A 228 -8.51 81.34 -36.18
CA THR A 228 -7.71 82.57 -36.31
C THR A 228 -8.03 83.33 -37.60
N ALA A 229 -8.11 82.65 -38.75
CA ALA A 229 -8.52 83.28 -40.01
C ALA A 229 -9.97 83.81 -39.99
N LEU A 230 -10.87 83.14 -39.26
CA LEU A 230 -12.24 83.61 -39.05
C LEU A 230 -12.29 84.86 -38.16
N VAL A 231 -11.51 84.89 -37.07
CA VAL A 231 -11.37 86.07 -36.21
C VAL A 231 -10.79 87.25 -36.99
N GLU A 232 -9.72 87.05 -37.76
CA GLU A 232 -9.15 88.10 -38.63
C GLU A 232 -10.18 88.62 -39.65
N GLY A 233 -11.02 87.74 -40.21
CA GLY A 233 -12.12 88.13 -41.09
C GLY A 233 -13.21 88.95 -40.37
N LEU A 234 -13.63 88.51 -39.19
CA LEU A 234 -14.64 89.20 -38.38
C LEU A 234 -14.14 90.55 -37.85
N ASP A 235 -12.86 90.67 -37.48
CA ASP A 235 -12.25 91.94 -37.06
C ASP A 235 -12.20 92.94 -38.22
N LEU A 236 -11.96 92.49 -39.45
CA LEU A 236 -12.04 93.32 -40.66
C LEU A 236 -13.47 93.75 -40.98
N GLU A 237 -14.46 92.87 -40.83
CA GLU A 237 -15.88 93.22 -40.98
C GLU A 237 -16.32 94.22 -39.90
N LEU A 238 -15.94 94.02 -38.64
CA LEU A 238 -16.22 94.95 -37.54
C LEU A 238 -15.60 96.33 -37.80
N ALA A 239 -14.35 96.39 -38.29
CA ALA A 239 -13.69 97.65 -38.64
C ALA A 239 -14.38 98.43 -39.79
N ASP A 240 -15.13 97.76 -40.67
CA ASP A 240 -15.97 98.41 -41.70
C ASP A 240 -17.37 98.76 -41.18
N PHE A 241 -17.95 97.95 -40.29
CA PHE A 241 -19.28 98.21 -39.71
C PHE A 241 -19.29 99.30 -38.64
N GLU A 242 -18.27 99.40 -37.79
CA GLU A 242 -18.21 100.36 -36.70
C GLU A 242 -18.29 101.84 -37.15
N PRO A 243 -17.52 102.33 -38.16
CA PRO A 243 -17.70 103.69 -38.67
C PRO A 243 -19.05 103.92 -39.36
N ARG A 244 -19.66 102.88 -39.95
CA ARG A 244 -21.01 102.97 -40.53
C ARG A 244 -22.08 103.08 -39.46
N LEU A 245 -21.96 102.31 -38.38
CA LEU A 245 -22.85 102.38 -37.22
C LEU A 245 -22.80 103.78 -36.60
N GLU A 246 -21.61 104.35 -36.45
CA GLU A 246 -21.44 105.68 -35.86
C GLU A 246 -21.98 106.79 -36.80
N SER A 247 -21.79 106.67 -38.11
CA SER A 247 -22.43 107.56 -39.10
C SER A 247 -23.95 107.53 -38.99
N VAL A 248 -24.55 106.33 -38.97
CA VAL A 248 -26.01 106.16 -38.86
C VAL A 248 -26.54 106.64 -37.50
N ARG A 249 -25.76 106.51 -36.42
CA ARG A 249 -26.10 107.10 -35.11
C ARG A 249 -26.12 108.62 -35.17
N CYS A 250 -25.09 109.25 -35.73
CA CYS A 250 -25.07 110.71 -35.89
C CYS A 250 -26.24 111.21 -36.77
N GLU A 251 -26.57 110.51 -37.86
CA GLU A 251 -27.74 110.81 -38.70
C GLU A 251 -29.06 110.67 -37.91
N ALA A 252 -29.20 109.60 -37.10
CA ALA A 252 -30.39 109.39 -36.27
C ALA A 252 -30.52 110.40 -35.12
N GLU A 253 -29.41 110.83 -34.53
CA GLU A 253 -29.39 111.90 -33.52
C GLU A 253 -29.77 113.25 -34.12
N GLN A 254 -29.24 113.59 -35.30
CA GLN A 254 -29.60 114.80 -36.04
C GLN A 254 -31.08 114.80 -36.42
N ALA A 255 -31.59 113.71 -37.02
CA ALA A 255 -33.01 113.57 -37.35
C ALA A 255 -33.90 113.63 -36.09
N GLY A 256 -33.43 113.10 -34.96
CA GLY A 256 -34.11 113.20 -33.67
C GLY A 256 -34.15 114.63 -33.10
N GLU A 257 -33.09 115.41 -33.29
CA GLU A 257 -33.03 116.84 -32.92
C GLU A 257 -33.97 117.67 -33.81
N GLU A 258 -33.95 117.43 -35.12
CA GLU A 258 -34.86 118.05 -36.09
C GLU A 258 -36.33 117.74 -35.79
N LEU A 259 -36.66 116.48 -35.48
CA LEU A 259 -37.99 116.07 -35.06
C LEU A 259 -38.41 116.77 -33.77
N ARG A 260 -37.58 116.77 -32.72
CA ARG A 260 -37.85 117.49 -31.46
C ARG A 260 -38.10 118.98 -31.69
N SER A 261 -37.32 119.62 -32.55
CA SER A 261 -37.50 121.03 -32.88
C SER A 261 -38.82 121.30 -33.62
N SER A 262 -39.22 120.38 -34.51
CA SER A 262 -40.46 120.45 -35.28
C SER A 262 -41.70 120.19 -34.40
N GLU A 263 -41.62 119.22 -33.48
CA GLU A 263 -42.64 118.93 -32.48
C GLU A 263 -42.81 120.10 -31.49
N ALA A 264 -41.72 120.72 -31.05
CA ALA A 264 -41.77 121.92 -30.22
C ALA A 264 -42.41 123.10 -30.95
N ALA A 265 -42.05 123.34 -32.21
CA ALA A 265 -42.66 124.37 -33.05
C ALA A 265 -44.16 124.10 -33.32
N LEU A 266 -44.55 122.84 -33.53
CA LEU A 266 -45.94 122.43 -33.66
C LEU A 266 -46.72 122.65 -32.34
N THR A 267 -46.12 122.31 -31.20
CA THR A 267 -46.75 122.47 -29.88
C THR A 267 -46.95 123.96 -29.54
N ASP A 268 -45.95 124.80 -29.79
CA ASP A 268 -46.07 126.26 -29.63
C ASP A 268 -47.10 126.86 -30.61
N TRP A 269 -47.13 126.41 -31.87
CA TRP A 269 -48.17 126.81 -32.82
C TRP A 269 -49.57 126.38 -32.37
N GLN A 270 -49.72 125.16 -31.84
CA GLN A 270 -50.98 124.67 -31.26
C GLN A 270 -51.40 125.49 -30.05
N GLN A 271 -50.48 125.87 -29.15
CA GLN A 271 -50.78 126.74 -28.01
C GLN A 271 -51.22 128.14 -28.48
N ARG A 272 -50.51 128.75 -29.44
CA ARG A 272 -50.90 130.03 -30.06
C ARG A 272 -52.26 129.93 -30.75
N TRP A 273 -52.55 128.84 -31.44
CA TRP A 273 -53.86 128.57 -32.06
C TRP A 273 -54.97 128.34 -31.03
N HIS A 274 -54.68 127.67 -29.91
CA HIS A 274 -55.65 127.46 -28.84
C HIS A 274 -55.97 128.76 -28.10
N GLY A 275 -54.96 129.60 -27.84
CA GLY A 275 -55.12 130.97 -27.34
C GLY A 275 -55.98 131.81 -28.28
N PHE A 276 -55.65 131.84 -29.57
CA PHE A 276 -56.46 132.53 -30.57
C PHE A 276 -57.92 132.03 -30.62
N ASN A 277 -58.16 130.73 -30.47
CA ASN A 277 -59.52 130.18 -30.40
C ASN A 277 -60.24 130.52 -29.09
N LEU A 278 -59.53 130.67 -27.98
CA LEU A 278 -60.08 131.16 -26.72
C LEU A 278 -60.46 132.65 -26.85
N ASP A 279 -59.57 133.48 -27.40
CA ASP A 279 -59.85 134.89 -27.68
C ASP A 279 -61.06 135.04 -28.63
N VAL A 280 -61.11 134.26 -29.72
CA VAL A 280 -62.26 134.24 -30.64
C VAL A 280 -63.53 133.78 -29.93
N LYS A 281 -63.47 132.80 -29.03
CA LYS A 281 -64.61 132.36 -28.22
C LYS A 281 -65.05 133.42 -27.19
N GLU A 282 -64.12 134.16 -26.59
CA GLU A 282 -64.44 135.24 -25.66
C GLU A 282 -65.07 136.42 -26.41
N GLN A 283 -64.54 136.80 -27.57
CA GLN A 283 -65.16 137.78 -28.47
C GLN A 283 -66.53 137.31 -28.99
N GLN A 284 -66.69 136.01 -29.28
CA GLN A 284 -67.99 135.42 -29.58
C GLN A 284 -68.93 135.45 -28.38
N GLN A 285 -68.49 135.19 -27.16
CA GLN A 285 -69.31 135.27 -25.94
C GLN A 285 -69.72 136.71 -25.62
N LEU A 286 -68.84 137.69 -25.78
CA LEU A 286 -69.17 139.12 -25.68
C LEU A 286 -70.21 139.51 -26.74
N ARG A 287 -70.02 139.05 -27.99
CA ARG A 287 -71.00 139.23 -29.07
C ARG A 287 -72.32 138.50 -28.78
N GLN A 288 -72.29 137.33 -28.17
CA GLN A 288 -73.46 136.55 -27.75
C GLN A 288 -74.18 137.24 -26.58
N LEU A 289 -73.48 137.97 -25.70
CA LEU A 289 -74.07 138.74 -24.60
C LEU A 289 -74.83 139.97 -25.12
N GLU A 290 -74.25 140.68 -26.09
CA GLU A 290 -74.92 141.81 -26.75
C GLU A 290 -76.02 141.33 -27.74
N GLN A 291 -75.85 140.16 -28.39
CA GLN A 291 -76.93 139.52 -29.14
C GLN A 291 -78.06 139.05 -28.22
N THR A 292 -77.79 138.44 -27.05
CA THR A 292 -78.87 138.04 -26.12
C THR A 292 -79.59 139.25 -25.51
N ARG A 293 -78.93 140.42 -25.36
CA ARG A 293 -79.61 141.69 -25.07
C ARG A 293 -80.57 142.14 -26.19
N LEU A 294 -80.15 142.03 -27.45
CA LEU A 294 -80.99 142.33 -28.61
C LEU A 294 -82.13 141.30 -28.80
N GLU A 295 -81.84 140.02 -28.60
CA GLU A 295 -82.79 138.91 -28.62
C GLU A 295 -83.79 139.00 -27.48
N HIS A 296 -83.45 139.55 -26.31
CA HIS A 296 -84.45 139.75 -25.26
C HIS A 296 -85.51 140.80 -25.62
N ILE A 297 -85.20 141.71 -26.55
CA ILE A 297 -86.12 142.68 -27.15
C ILE A 297 -86.85 142.07 -28.38
N GLY A 298 -86.21 141.13 -29.10
CA GLY A 298 -86.80 140.37 -30.21
C GLY A 298 -87.74 139.21 -29.79
N ALA A 299 -87.43 138.49 -28.72
CA ALA A 299 -88.17 137.31 -28.26
C ALA A 299 -89.58 137.63 -27.73
N HIS A 300 -89.88 138.90 -27.44
CA HIS A 300 -91.25 139.35 -27.16
C HIS A 300 -92.07 139.54 -28.46
N ARG A 301 -91.40 139.70 -29.60
CA ARG A 301 -92.00 139.81 -30.94
C ARG A 301 -92.17 138.42 -31.59
N ASP A 302 -91.19 137.53 -31.45
CA ASP A 302 -91.17 136.24 -32.15
C ASP A 302 -91.94 135.11 -31.45
N ARG A 303 -92.38 135.31 -30.19
CA ARG A 303 -93.37 134.40 -29.55
C ARG A 303 -94.73 134.39 -30.28
N LEU A 304 -94.99 135.35 -31.17
CA LEU A 304 -96.12 135.34 -32.12
C LEU A 304 -95.85 134.55 -33.41
N SER A 305 -94.63 134.05 -33.62
CA SER A 305 -94.19 133.23 -34.75
C SER A 305 -93.85 131.78 -34.33
N ARG A 306 -94.74 131.22 -33.52
CA ARG A 306 -95.42 129.93 -33.80
C ARG A 306 -94.60 128.70 -34.19
N GLN A 307 -94.90 127.60 -33.49
CA GLN A 307 -95.63 126.41 -33.99
C GLN A 307 -95.25 125.77 -35.34
N LEU A 308 -94.09 126.05 -35.94
CA LEU A 308 -93.72 125.43 -37.21
C LEU A 308 -92.92 124.13 -37.00
N ASP A 309 -91.67 124.23 -36.58
CA ASP A 309 -90.71 123.16 -36.84
C ASP A 309 -90.53 122.20 -35.65
N SER A 310 -91.64 121.53 -35.35
CA SER A 310 -91.61 120.14 -34.92
C SER A 310 -91.03 119.26 -36.05
N VAL A 311 -90.47 118.10 -35.69
CA VAL A 311 -89.99 117.03 -36.60
C VAL A 311 -88.66 117.31 -37.30
N GLU A 312 -87.57 116.83 -36.68
CA GLU A 312 -86.52 115.98 -37.27
C GLU A 312 -85.48 115.73 -36.16
N GLY A 313 -85.11 114.52 -35.78
CA GLY A 313 -85.24 113.25 -36.49
C GLY A 313 -84.06 112.35 -36.11
N GLU A 314 -84.10 111.86 -34.88
CA GLU A 314 -83.50 110.64 -34.32
C GLU A 314 -82.57 109.71 -35.14
N LYS A 315 -81.57 109.13 -34.43
CA LYS A 315 -80.87 107.81 -34.65
C LYS A 315 -79.87 107.72 -35.83
N SER A 316 -78.86 106.83 -35.90
CA SER A 316 -78.43 105.59 -35.17
C SER A 316 -76.93 105.32 -35.51
N SER A 317 -75.99 104.75 -34.73
CA SER A 317 -75.84 103.51 -33.90
C SER A 317 -75.22 102.27 -34.62
N ILE A 318 -74.34 101.49 -33.97
CA ILE A 318 -73.91 100.07 -34.24
C ILE A 318 -72.79 99.65 -33.23
N SER A 319 -72.26 98.41 -33.16
CA SER A 319 -72.78 97.17 -32.50
C SER A 319 -71.62 96.20 -32.13
N VAL A 320 -71.81 95.19 -31.25
CA VAL A 320 -70.76 94.23 -30.77
C VAL A 320 -71.29 92.78 -30.74
N VAL A 321 -70.69 91.82 -31.47
CA VAL A 321 -71.18 90.41 -31.54
C VAL A 321 -70.08 89.30 -31.60
N ASP A 322 -68.85 89.55 -32.04
CA ASP A 322 -67.89 88.47 -32.44
C ASP A 322 -67.20 87.65 -31.32
N LEU A 323 -67.39 87.96 -30.03
CA LEU A 323 -66.52 87.42 -28.96
C LEU A 323 -66.94 86.07 -28.36
N GLU A 324 -68.22 85.67 -28.42
CA GLU A 324 -68.71 84.50 -27.67
C GLU A 324 -68.33 83.15 -28.33
N ALA A 325 -68.17 83.10 -29.66
CA ALA A 325 -67.95 81.87 -30.40
C ALA A 325 -66.59 81.19 -30.11
N ARG A 326 -65.57 81.94 -29.67
CA ARG A 326 -64.22 81.40 -29.43
C ARG A 326 -64.05 80.67 -28.08
N LEU A 327 -64.93 80.91 -27.11
CA LEU A 327 -64.76 80.38 -25.76
C LEU A 327 -65.14 78.89 -25.63
N GLN A 328 -66.16 78.43 -26.36
CA GLN A 328 -66.66 77.05 -26.24
C GLN A 328 -65.70 75.98 -26.78
N VAL A 329 -64.85 76.30 -27.76
CA VAL A 329 -63.93 75.32 -28.38
C VAL A 329 -62.83 74.89 -27.42
N LEU A 330 -62.29 75.83 -26.63
CA LEU A 330 -61.16 75.56 -25.73
C LEU A 330 -61.51 74.65 -24.55
N LEU A 331 -62.73 74.76 -24.01
CA LEU A 331 -63.20 73.94 -22.89
C LEU A 331 -63.35 72.45 -23.26
N ARG A 332 -63.60 72.13 -24.53
CA ARG A 332 -63.81 70.75 -24.97
C ARG A 332 -62.48 69.98 -25.06
N ASN A 333 -61.45 70.62 -25.61
CA ASN A 333 -60.11 70.02 -25.72
C ASN A 333 -59.49 69.67 -24.35
N GLN A 334 -59.80 70.45 -23.31
CA GLN A 334 -59.27 70.21 -21.96
C GLN A 334 -59.81 68.90 -21.35
N ALA A 335 -61.07 68.55 -21.59
CA ALA A 335 -61.69 67.34 -21.07
C ALA A 335 -61.07 66.06 -21.66
N ASP A 336 -60.84 66.04 -22.97
CA ASP A 336 -60.28 64.87 -23.67
C ASP A 336 -58.82 64.57 -23.26
N THR A 337 -58.04 65.61 -22.94
CA THR A 337 -56.66 65.43 -22.44
C THR A 337 -56.59 64.82 -21.03
N LEU A 338 -57.54 65.12 -20.14
CA LEU A 338 -57.58 64.56 -18.79
C LEU A 338 -57.95 63.08 -18.79
N ALA A 339 -58.94 62.68 -19.61
CA ALA A 339 -59.34 61.28 -19.75
C ALA A 339 -58.20 60.39 -20.27
N SER A 340 -57.37 60.91 -21.17
CA SER A 340 -56.20 60.21 -21.70
C SER A 340 -55.12 59.99 -20.62
N LEU A 341 -54.87 61.00 -19.77
CA LEU A 341 -53.89 60.93 -18.69
C LEU A 341 -54.26 59.87 -17.62
N GLU A 342 -55.55 59.74 -17.28
CA GLU A 342 -56.03 58.71 -16.34
C GLU A 342 -55.93 57.28 -16.86
N SER A 343 -55.89 57.08 -18.19
CA SER A 343 -55.70 55.75 -18.76
C SER A 343 -54.23 55.31 -18.70
N GLU A 344 -53.29 56.22 -18.94
CA GLU A 344 -51.85 55.90 -18.91
C GLU A 344 -51.32 55.69 -17.50
N THR A 345 -51.83 56.41 -16.48
CA THR A 345 -51.45 56.14 -15.08
C THR A 345 -51.87 54.75 -14.62
N ARG A 346 -53.07 54.29 -15.01
CA ARG A 346 -53.54 52.91 -14.71
C ARG A 346 -52.69 51.85 -15.41
N ASN A 347 -52.29 52.08 -16.66
CA ASN A 347 -51.37 51.19 -17.38
C ASN A 347 -50.00 51.10 -16.66
N LEU A 348 -49.46 52.24 -16.22
CA LEU A 348 -48.18 52.30 -15.51
C LEU A 348 -48.23 51.49 -14.19
N GLU A 349 -49.27 51.66 -13.39
CA GLU A 349 -49.47 50.92 -12.13
C GLU A 349 -49.61 49.40 -12.33
N GLU A 350 -50.13 48.94 -13.48
CA GLU A 350 -50.19 47.52 -13.80
C GLU A 350 -48.81 46.96 -14.22
N VAL A 351 -48.05 47.73 -15.01
CA VAL A 351 -46.69 47.37 -15.41
C VAL A 351 -45.74 47.32 -14.20
N GLU A 352 -45.82 48.27 -13.28
CA GLU A 352 -45.03 48.24 -12.04
C GLU A 352 -45.34 47.01 -11.17
N ARG A 353 -46.62 46.67 -11.01
CA ARG A 353 -47.04 45.46 -10.28
C ARG A 353 -46.50 44.17 -10.92
N ARG A 354 -46.51 44.07 -12.26
CA ARG A 354 -45.92 42.94 -12.98
C ARG A 354 -44.39 42.87 -12.82
N LEU A 355 -43.71 44.03 -12.81
CA LEU A 355 -42.25 44.12 -12.63
C LEU A 355 -41.81 43.68 -11.22
N VAL A 356 -42.56 44.06 -10.17
CA VAL A 356 -42.29 43.61 -8.79
C VAL A 356 -42.45 42.10 -8.69
N ALA A 357 -43.56 41.55 -9.20
CA ALA A 357 -43.80 40.11 -9.19
C ALA A 357 -42.73 39.30 -9.95
N GLN A 358 -42.24 39.79 -11.10
CA GLN A 358 -41.13 39.15 -11.81
C GLN A 358 -39.82 39.17 -11.02
N ARG A 359 -39.49 40.28 -10.33
CA ARG A 359 -38.26 40.37 -9.51
C ARG A 359 -38.30 39.46 -8.28
N GLU A 360 -39.48 39.22 -7.71
CA GLU A 360 -39.64 38.23 -6.64
C GLU A 360 -39.52 36.79 -7.15
N ALA A 361 -40.10 36.48 -8.32
CA ALA A 361 -39.91 35.18 -8.97
C ALA A 361 -38.44 34.92 -9.35
N GLU A 362 -37.72 35.93 -9.86
CA GLU A 362 -36.29 35.86 -10.16
C GLU A 362 -35.45 35.60 -8.91
N ARG A 363 -35.77 36.25 -7.78
CA ARG A 363 -35.12 36.00 -6.48
C ARG A 363 -35.37 34.58 -5.95
N GLN A 364 -36.59 34.06 -6.10
CA GLN A 364 -36.92 32.69 -5.71
C GLN A 364 -36.14 31.67 -6.56
N LEU A 365 -36.15 31.81 -7.89
CA LEU A 365 -35.34 30.98 -8.78
C LEU A 365 -33.83 31.05 -8.44
N GLY A 366 -33.33 32.23 -8.10
CA GLY A 366 -31.94 32.43 -7.70
C GLY A 366 -31.58 31.69 -6.41
N ALA A 367 -32.49 31.64 -5.43
CA ALA A 367 -32.34 30.88 -4.20
C ALA A 367 -32.37 29.36 -4.47
N ASP A 368 -33.31 28.89 -5.29
CA ASP A 368 -33.44 27.47 -5.67
C ASP A 368 -32.19 26.97 -6.40
N VAL A 369 -31.62 27.76 -7.32
CA VAL A 369 -30.35 27.45 -8.00
C VAL A 369 -29.17 27.36 -7.02
N LEU A 370 -29.15 28.19 -5.98
CA LEU A 370 -28.13 28.15 -4.93
C LEU A 370 -28.27 26.90 -4.06
N GLN A 371 -29.49 26.54 -3.67
CA GLN A 371 -29.76 25.31 -2.91
C GLN A 371 -29.39 24.06 -3.73
N LEU A 372 -29.86 23.97 -4.98
CA LEU A 372 -29.56 22.84 -5.88
C LEU A 372 -28.06 22.70 -6.15
N ARG A 373 -27.31 23.81 -6.27
CA ARG A 373 -25.83 23.77 -6.33
C ARG A 373 -25.22 23.23 -5.03
N GLY A 374 -25.71 23.65 -3.87
CA GLY A 374 -25.26 23.14 -2.57
C GLY A 374 -25.52 21.63 -2.41
N GLU A 375 -26.70 21.16 -2.79
CA GLU A 375 -27.02 19.72 -2.81
C GLU A 375 -26.14 18.94 -3.79
N LEU A 376 -25.86 19.50 -4.97
CA LEU A 376 -25.03 18.88 -5.99
C LEU A 376 -23.56 18.77 -5.54
N GLU A 377 -22.98 19.82 -4.97
CA GLU A 377 -21.62 19.77 -4.42
C GLU A 377 -21.52 18.86 -3.18
N SER A 378 -22.56 18.82 -2.33
CA SER A 378 -22.64 17.86 -1.21
C SER A 378 -22.67 16.41 -1.70
N ARG A 379 -23.48 16.10 -2.73
CA ARG A 379 -23.52 14.77 -3.36
C ARG A 379 -22.20 14.43 -4.07
N ARG A 380 -21.54 15.39 -4.73
CA ARG A 380 -20.20 15.21 -5.31
C ARG A 380 -19.17 14.86 -4.24
N GLY A 381 -19.07 15.65 -3.18
CA GLY A 381 -18.15 15.38 -2.07
C GLY A 381 -18.39 14.03 -1.39
N ARG A 382 -19.67 13.63 -1.22
CA ARG A 382 -20.03 12.30 -0.72
C ARG A 382 -19.59 11.18 -1.69
N LEU A 383 -19.79 11.38 -2.99
CA LEU A 383 -19.40 10.42 -4.03
C LEU A 383 -17.87 10.30 -4.17
N ASP A 384 -17.13 11.40 -4.06
CA ASP A 384 -15.66 11.39 -4.10
C ASP A 384 -15.05 10.77 -2.84
N THR A 385 -15.63 11.03 -1.66
CA THR A 385 -15.21 10.34 -0.42
C THR A 385 -15.55 8.85 -0.43
N LEU A 386 -16.73 8.46 -0.94
CA LEU A 386 -17.08 7.05 -1.15
C LEU A 386 -16.11 6.37 -2.13
N ARG A 387 -15.76 7.01 -3.25
CA ARG A 387 -14.73 6.50 -4.20
C ARG A 387 -13.35 6.38 -3.58
N ALA A 388 -12.92 7.35 -2.77
CA ALA A 388 -11.64 7.26 -2.06
C ALA A 388 -11.62 6.08 -1.06
N ILE A 389 -12.74 5.83 -0.36
CA ILE A 389 -12.92 4.70 0.55
C ILE A 389 -13.07 3.36 -0.20
N GLN A 390 -13.62 3.37 -1.42
CA GLN A 390 -13.68 2.22 -2.33
C GLN A 390 -12.27 1.83 -2.79
N ASN A 391 -11.50 2.79 -3.30
CA ASN A 391 -10.13 2.60 -3.79
C ASN A 391 -9.16 2.15 -2.68
N THR A 392 -9.23 2.75 -1.49
CA THR A 392 -8.42 2.29 -0.35
C THR A 392 -8.80 0.90 0.15
N ALA A 393 -10.06 0.46 -0.03
CA ALA A 393 -10.48 -0.90 0.25
C ALA A 393 -10.07 -1.93 -0.82
N PHE A 394 -9.77 -1.49 -2.06
CA PHE A 394 -9.08 -2.32 -3.06
C PHE A 394 -7.57 -2.48 -2.77
N GLY A 395 -6.98 -1.59 -1.97
CA GLY A 395 -5.67 -1.75 -1.33
C GLY A 395 -4.47 -1.22 -2.12
N ASN A 396 -3.36 -0.99 -1.41
CA ASN A 396 -2.14 -0.37 -1.97
C ASN A 396 -1.36 -1.25 -2.97
N GLU A 397 -1.86 -2.44 -3.32
CA GLU A 397 -1.29 -3.34 -4.33
C GLU A 397 -1.72 -2.96 -5.76
N GLU A 398 -2.65 -2.00 -5.91
CA GLU A 398 -3.25 -1.58 -7.17
C GLU A 398 -2.27 -0.92 -8.17
N ALA A 399 -1.05 -0.53 -7.74
CA ALA A 399 0.01 -0.09 -8.65
C ALA A 399 0.60 -1.27 -9.46
N VAL A 400 0.97 -2.36 -8.79
CA VAL A 400 1.54 -3.57 -9.42
C VAL A 400 0.46 -4.31 -10.20
N LEU A 401 -0.75 -4.43 -9.63
CA LEU A 401 -1.91 -4.96 -10.33
C LEU A 401 -2.31 -4.09 -11.53
N GLY A 402 -2.28 -2.76 -11.41
CA GLY A 402 -2.63 -1.84 -12.49
C GLY A 402 -1.68 -1.93 -13.68
N GLU A 403 -0.37 -2.01 -13.43
CA GLU A 403 0.65 -2.20 -14.46
C GLU A 403 0.51 -3.56 -15.16
N TRP A 404 0.25 -4.63 -14.39
CA TRP A 404 -0.03 -5.95 -14.95
C TRP A 404 -1.32 -5.99 -15.78
N LEU A 405 -2.40 -5.38 -15.30
CA LEU A 405 -3.70 -5.28 -16.00
C LEU A 405 -3.60 -4.43 -17.26
N ALA A 406 -2.73 -3.42 -17.28
CA ALA A 406 -2.43 -2.66 -18.50
C ALA A 406 -1.66 -3.53 -19.51
N SER A 407 -0.65 -4.28 -19.06
CA SER A 407 0.16 -5.16 -19.93
C SER A 407 -0.63 -6.31 -20.57
N THR A 408 -1.68 -6.81 -19.89
CA THR A 408 -2.54 -7.90 -20.35
C THR A 408 -3.81 -7.43 -21.06
N GLY A 409 -4.03 -6.11 -21.19
CA GLY A 409 -5.22 -5.53 -21.82
C GLY A 409 -6.50 -5.62 -20.97
N LEU A 410 -6.41 -6.08 -19.72
CA LEU A 410 -7.54 -6.31 -18.82
C LEU A 410 -7.96 -5.05 -18.03
N ALA A 411 -7.17 -3.97 -18.05
CA ALA A 411 -7.44 -2.73 -17.31
C ALA A 411 -8.79 -2.03 -17.59
N ARG A 412 -9.52 -2.41 -18.64
CA ARG A 412 -10.88 -1.90 -18.94
C ARG A 412 -12.02 -2.90 -18.64
N ARG A 413 -11.71 -4.12 -18.18
CA ARG A 413 -12.73 -5.09 -17.74
C ARG A 413 -13.29 -4.65 -16.38
N ARG A 414 -14.60 -4.84 -16.18
CA ARG A 414 -15.26 -4.54 -14.90
C ARG A 414 -14.92 -5.61 -13.86
N ARG A 415 -14.91 -5.21 -12.58
CA ARG A 415 -14.83 -6.14 -11.44
C ARG A 415 -16.22 -6.67 -11.12
N LEU A 416 -16.32 -7.89 -10.59
CA LEU A 416 -17.60 -8.54 -10.28
C LEU A 416 -18.54 -7.67 -9.43
N VAL A 417 -18.01 -6.98 -8.40
CA VAL A 417 -18.79 -6.05 -7.57
C VAL A 417 -19.51 -4.95 -8.38
N GLN A 418 -18.95 -4.56 -9.53
CA GLN A 418 -19.52 -3.54 -10.43
C GLN A 418 -20.60 -4.08 -11.37
N GLU A 419 -20.84 -5.39 -11.41
CA GLU A 419 -21.88 -6.03 -12.24
C GLU A 419 -22.98 -6.68 -11.39
N LEU A 420 -22.64 -7.13 -10.17
CA LEU A 420 -23.57 -7.73 -9.22
C LEU A 420 -24.69 -6.75 -8.81
N VAL A 421 -25.88 -7.32 -8.53
CA VAL A 421 -27.01 -6.63 -7.88
C VAL A 421 -27.59 -7.57 -6.84
N ALA A 422 -27.69 -7.10 -5.60
CA ALA A 422 -28.18 -7.87 -4.45
C ALA A 422 -29.39 -7.17 -3.79
N GLU A 423 -30.21 -7.96 -3.09
CA GLU A 423 -31.22 -7.44 -2.16
C GLU A 423 -30.56 -6.88 -0.89
N ASP A 424 -30.96 -5.69 -0.46
CA ASP A 424 -30.39 -4.95 0.69
C ASP A 424 -30.29 -5.77 1.98
N ARG A 425 -31.25 -6.69 2.21
CA ARG A 425 -31.28 -7.59 3.37
C ARG A 425 -30.11 -8.57 3.38
N TRP A 426 -29.60 -8.96 2.22
CA TRP A 426 -28.61 -10.03 2.05
C TRP A 426 -27.21 -9.54 1.68
N THR A 427 -27.02 -8.23 1.47
CA THR A 427 -25.73 -7.63 1.05
C THR A 427 -24.54 -8.08 1.91
N ARG A 428 -24.67 -8.09 3.25
CA ARG A 428 -23.60 -8.56 4.16
C ARG A 428 -23.34 -10.07 4.10
N ALA A 429 -24.38 -10.86 3.85
CA ALA A 429 -24.25 -12.30 3.66
C ALA A 429 -23.45 -12.59 2.38
N ILE A 430 -23.76 -11.90 1.29
CA ILE A 430 -23.07 -12.03 0.00
C ILE A 430 -21.62 -11.57 0.10
N GLU A 431 -21.34 -10.45 0.77
CA GLU A 431 -19.96 -10.01 1.06
C GLU A 431 -19.15 -11.06 1.84
N THR A 432 -19.80 -11.78 2.76
CA THR A 432 -19.16 -12.80 3.59
C THR A 432 -18.85 -14.08 2.83
N VAL A 433 -19.71 -14.46 1.88
CA VAL A 433 -19.53 -15.66 1.03
C VAL A 433 -18.54 -15.40 -0.08
N LEU A 434 -18.66 -14.27 -0.79
CA LEU A 434 -17.81 -13.96 -1.94
C LEU A 434 -16.44 -13.42 -1.52
N GLY A 435 -16.32 -12.58 -0.50
CA GLY A 435 -15.03 -12.06 -0.02
C GLY A 435 -14.16 -11.52 -1.17
N ASP A 436 -12.99 -12.12 -1.38
CA ASP A 436 -12.03 -11.73 -2.42
C ASP A 436 -12.58 -11.92 -3.85
N PHE A 437 -13.55 -12.82 -4.06
CA PHE A 437 -14.24 -12.98 -5.36
C PHE A 437 -15.04 -11.74 -5.76
N LEU A 438 -15.39 -10.82 -4.85
CA LEU A 438 -15.97 -9.52 -5.21
C LEU A 438 -15.03 -8.67 -6.07
N GLN A 439 -13.72 -8.84 -5.91
CA GLN A 439 -12.69 -8.13 -6.66
C GLN A 439 -12.34 -8.85 -7.97
N ALA A 440 -12.95 -10.00 -8.26
CA ALA A 440 -12.66 -10.80 -9.44
C ALA A 440 -12.89 -10.03 -10.74
N ILE A 441 -12.04 -10.29 -11.73
CA ILE A 441 -12.11 -9.65 -13.05
C ILE A 441 -12.71 -10.66 -14.03
N CYS A 442 -13.77 -10.26 -14.72
CA CYS A 442 -14.48 -11.11 -15.69
C CYS A 442 -13.70 -11.19 -17.03
N VAL A 443 -13.18 -12.37 -17.36
CA VAL A 443 -12.33 -12.66 -18.53
C VAL A 443 -12.95 -13.82 -19.35
N GLU A 444 -12.69 -13.90 -20.65
CA GLU A 444 -13.29 -14.93 -21.52
C GLU A 444 -12.60 -16.30 -21.47
N ASP A 445 -11.40 -16.38 -20.90
CA ASP A 445 -10.53 -17.57 -20.87
C ASP A 445 -9.36 -17.35 -19.90
N SER A 446 -9.55 -17.69 -18.62
CA SER A 446 -8.59 -17.50 -17.53
C SER A 446 -7.24 -18.16 -17.80
N ALA A 447 -7.24 -19.31 -18.47
CA ALA A 447 -6.05 -20.07 -18.83
C ALA A 447 -5.04 -19.28 -19.69
N ARG A 448 -5.51 -18.29 -20.46
CA ARG A 448 -4.64 -17.43 -21.31
C ARG A 448 -3.76 -16.48 -20.50
N HIS A 449 -4.14 -16.18 -19.26
CA HIS A 449 -3.49 -15.17 -18.42
C HIS A 449 -2.63 -15.79 -17.29
N LEU A 450 -2.58 -17.12 -17.17
CA LEU A 450 -1.79 -17.84 -16.16
C LEU A 450 -0.27 -17.84 -16.43
N SER A 451 0.18 -17.44 -17.62
CA SER A 451 1.60 -17.50 -18.03
C SER A 451 2.47 -16.39 -17.43
N ALA A 452 1.85 -15.31 -16.94
CA ALA A 452 2.50 -14.23 -16.23
C ALA A 452 1.54 -13.78 -15.12
N LEU A 453 1.75 -14.24 -13.89
CA LEU A 453 0.92 -13.88 -12.73
C LEU A 453 1.71 -12.90 -11.84
N PRO A 454 1.05 -11.85 -11.28
CA PRO A 454 1.69 -10.94 -10.34
C PRO A 454 1.76 -11.55 -8.92
N ASP A 455 2.72 -11.10 -8.11
CA ASP A 455 2.87 -11.48 -6.68
C ASP A 455 1.83 -10.79 -5.77
N THR A 456 0.56 -10.86 -6.14
CA THR A 456 -0.58 -10.19 -5.47
C THR A 456 -1.84 -11.07 -5.54
N SER A 457 -2.79 -10.89 -4.64
CA SER A 457 -4.06 -11.65 -4.69
C SER A 457 -4.90 -11.25 -5.91
N LEU A 458 -4.93 -12.11 -6.94
CA LEU A 458 -5.72 -11.94 -8.16
C LEU A 458 -6.76 -13.07 -8.28
N VAL A 459 -8.00 -12.69 -8.54
CA VAL A 459 -9.08 -13.62 -8.92
C VAL A 459 -9.53 -13.29 -10.34
N LEU A 460 -9.46 -14.27 -11.24
CA LEU A 460 -10.05 -14.18 -12.58
C LEU A 460 -11.31 -15.05 -12.60
N LEU A 461 -12.41 -14.50 -13.11
CA LEU A 461 -13.65 -15.22 -13.32
C LEU A 461 -13.85 -15.45 -14.81
N ASP A 462 -14.13 -16.69 -15.22
CA ASP A 462 -14.48 -16.99 -16.60
C ASP A 462 -15.91 -16.53 -16.92
N SER A 463 -16.06 -15.80 -18.03
CA SER A 463 -17.32 -15.25 -18.51
C SER A 463 -18.01 -16.17 -19.54
N ARG A 464 -17.50 -17.39 -19.72
CA ARG A 464 -18.17 -18.40 -20.54
C ARG A 464 -19.25 -19.06 -19.70
N SER A 465 -20.51 -18.92 -20.10
CA SER A 465 -21.54 -19.84 -19.62
C SER A 465 -21.41 -21.14 -20.42
N PRO A 466 -21.04 -22.29 -19.82
CA PRO A 466 -21.56 -23.55 -20.32
C PRO A 466 -23.08 -23.56 -20.15
N ASP A 467 -23.80 -24.22 -21.06
CA ASP A 467 -25.27 -24.27 -21.03
C ASP A 467 -25.79 -24.90 -19.74
N GLY A 468 -26.58 -24.12 -18.99
CA GLY A 468 -27.26 -24.59 -17.78
C GLY A 468 -27.48 -23.47 -16.77
N GLU A 469 -28.60 -22.75 -16.87
CA GLU A 469 -29.12 -21.98 -15.74
C GLU A 469 -29.31 -22.92 -14.54
N PRO A 470 -28.59 -22.74 -13.42
CA PRO A 470 -28.92 -23.45 -12.19
C PRO A 470 -30.19 -22.78 -11.66
N GLY A 471 -31.34 -23.41 -11.93
CA GLY A 471 -32.65 -22.86 -11.58
C GLY A 471 -32.68 -22.36 -10.14
N ALA A 472 -32.98 -21.07 -9.97
CA ALA A 472 -32.89 -20.37 -8.69
C ALA A 472 -33.69 -21.10 -7.60
N THR A 473 -32.98 -21.85 -6.76
CA THR A 473 -33.61 -22.75 -5.79
C THR A 473 -34.10 -21.88 -4.64
N SER A 474 -35.41 -21.73 -4.49
CA SER A 474 -36.03 -20.90 -3.44
C SER A 474 -35.45 -21.22 -2.06
N GLY A 475 -34.92 -20.20 -1.37
CA GLY A 475 -34.21 -20.35 -0.10
C GLY A 475 -32.69 -20.50 -0.19
N THR A 476 -32.09 -20.25 -1.37
CA THR A 476 -30.62 -20.15 -1.55
C THR A 476 -30.17 -18.73 -1.88
N LEU A 477 -28.92 -18.40 -1.55
CA LEU A 477 -28.35 -17.05 -1.73
C LEU A 477 -28.28 -16.66 -3.23
N ALA A 478 -28.24 -17.64 -4.13
CA ALA A 478 -28.36 -17.44 -5.57
C ALA A 478 -29.69 -16.83 -6.02
N ALA A 479 -30.77 -16.97 -5.24
CA ALA A 479 -32.06 -16.32 -5.55
C ALA A 479 -32.06 -14.82 -5.20
N CYS A 480 -31.22 -14.40 -4.24
CA CYS A 480 -31.12 -13.01 -3.76
C CYS A 480 -30.10 -12.16 -4.51
N VAL A 481 -29.51 -12.69 -5.60
CA VAL A 481 -28.45 -12.06 -6.39
C VAL A 481 -28.76 -12.15 -7.88
N ARG A 482 -28.50 -11.07 -8.61
CA ARG A 482 -28.51 -11.01 -10.09
C ARG A 482 -27.10 -10.72 -10.60
N ASN A 483 -26.81 -11.21 -11.81
CA ASN A 483 -25.53 -11.05 -12.52
C ASN A 483 -24.30 -11.66 -11.80
N ALA A 484 -24.45 -12.82 -11.16
CA ALA A 484 -23.34 -13.50 -10.49
C ALA A 484 -22.42 -14.32 -11.43
N GLY A 485 -22.77 -14.49 -12.70
CA GLY A 485 -22.02 -15.37 -13.64
C GLY A 485 -21.92 -16.81 -13.12
N GLU A 486 -20.79 -17.47 -13.36
CA GLU A 486 -20.55 -18.85 -12.90
C GLU A 486 -20.61 -19.01 -11.36
N LEU A 487 -20.39 -17.94 -10.59
CA LEU A 487 -20.52 -17.97 -9.11
C LEU A 487 -21.96 -18.21 -8.64
N GLN A 488 -22.96 -18.14 -9.52
CA GLN A 488 -24.33 -18.55 -9.21
C GLN A 488 -24.39 -20.03 -8.76
N HIS A 489 -23.52 -20.91 -9.29
CA HIS A 489 -23.40 -22.29 -8.80
C HIS A 489 -22.91 -22.33 -7.34
N VAL A 490 -21.89 -21.53 -6.99
CA VAL A 490 -21.38 -21.41 -5.61
C VAL A 490 -22.45 -20.86 -4.66
N LEU A 491 -23.17 -19.82 -5.08
CA LEU A 491 -24.25 -19.21 -4.31
C LEU A 491 -25.47 -20.15 -4.13
N SER A 492 -25.68 -21.10 -5.05
CA SER A 492 -26.76 -22.09 -4.97
C SER A 492 -26.53 -23.15 -3.87
N ALA A 493 -25.26 -23.38 -3.49
CA ALA A 493 -24.89 -24.24 -2.37
C ALA A 493 -25.02 -23.55 -0.99
N VAL A 494 -25.36 -22.26 -0.95
CA VAL A 494 -25.56 -21.49 0.29
C VAL A 494 -27.04 -21.27 0.53
N ARG A 495 -27.58 -21.83 1.61
CA ARG A 495 -28.97 -21.62 2.07
C ARG A 495 -29.09 -20.32 2.84
N CYS A 496 -30.24 -19.65 2.70
CA CYS A 496 -30.61 -18.49 3.51
C CYS A 496 -31.38 -18.93 4.76
N ALA A 497 -31.07 -18.34 5.91
CA ALA A 497 -31.83 -18.49 7.16
C ALA A 497 -32.03 -17.12 7.79
N ASP A 498 -33.24 -16.80 8.25
CA ASP A 498 -33.56 -15.44 8.71
C ASP A 498 -33.04 -15.17 10.12
N THR A 499 -32.84 -16.23 10.92
CA THR A 499 -32.29 -16.15 12.28
C THR A 499 -31.14 -17.14 12.53
N LEU A 500 -30.34 -16.89 13.56
CA LEU A 500 -29.26 -17.79 13.97
C LEU A 500 -29.78 -19.18 14.41
N ASP A 501 -30.96 -19.22 15.04
CA ASP A 501 -31.57 -20.46 15.52
C ASP A 501 -32.05 -21.34 14.36
N GLU A 502 -32.66 -20.74 13.32
CA GLU A 502 -32.98 -21.43 12.06
C GLU A 502 -31.72 -21.95 11.38
N ALA A 503 -30.65 -21.14 11.33
CA ALA A 503 -29.38 -21.55 10.72
C ALA A 503 -28.74 -22.74 11.47
N LEU A 504 -28.85 -22.79 12.80
CA LEU A 504 -28.40 -23.92 13.61
C LEU A 504 -29.27 -25.17 13.43
N GLN A 505 -30.58 -25.03 13.20
CA GLN A 505 -31.45 -26.16 12.85
C GLN A 505 -31.12 -26.73 11.47
N LEU A 506 -30.96 -25.85 10.46
CA LEU A 506 -30.61 -26.24 9.09
C LEU A 506 -29.23 -26.90 9.00
N ARG A 507 -28.29 -26.58 9.92
CA ARG A 507 -26.96 -27.17 9.98
C ARG A 507 -26.96 -28.70 10.04
N GLY A 508 -27.97 -29.31 10.66
CA GLY A 508 -28.11 -30.78 10.74
C GLY A 508 -28.55 -31.46 9.44
N ALA A 509 -29.08 -30.69 8.47
CA ALA A 509 -29.58 -31.18 7.19
C ALA A 509 -28.67 -30.84 5.99
N LEU A 510 -27.54 -30.15 6.22
CA LEU A 510 -26.58 -29.78 5.18
C LEU A 510 -25.91 -31.03 4.58
N LYS A 511 -25.94 -31.13 3.24
CA LYS A 511 -25.13 -32.10 2.49
C LYS A 511 -23.68 -31.64 2.39
N SER A 512 -22.79 -32.53 1.96
CA SER A 512 -21.39 -32.15 1.71
C SER A 512 -21.32 -31.07 0.63
N GLY A 513 -20.69 -29.94 0.94
CA GLY A 513 -20.64 -28.73 0.11
C GLY A 513 -21.75 -27.71 0.37
N GLU A 514 -22.84 -28.06 1.06
CA GLU A 514 -23.87 -27.09 1.44
C GLU A 514 -23.46 -26.30 2.69
N SER A 515 -23.89 -25.03 2.76
CA SER A 515 -23.73 -24.16 3.92
C SER A 515 -24.98 -23.31 4.13
N VAL A 516 -25.10 -22.63 5.26
CA VAL A 516 -26.22 -21.73 5.58
C VAL A 516 -25.72 -20.39 6.11
N ILE A 517 -26.36 -19.29 5.74
CA ILE A 517 -25.96 -17.94 6.13
C ILE A 517 -27.15 -17.10 6.60
N THR A 518 -26.90 -16.22 7.57
CA THR A 518 -27.87 -15.24 8.07
C THR A 518 -27.64 -13.84 7.47
N PRO A 519 -28.66 -12.96 7.45
CA PRO A 519 -28.52 -11.55 7.03
C PRO A 519 -27.39 -10.79 7.74
N ASP A 520 -27.09 -11.15 8.99
CA ASP A 520 -26.01 -10.56 9.81
C ASP A 520 -24.59 -10.98 9.38
N GLY A 521 -24.45 -11.86 8.38
CA GLY A 521 -23.14 -12.36 7.92
C GLY A 521 -22.55 -13.45 8.79
N VAL A 522 -23.37 -14.23 9.50
CA VAL A 522 -22.92 -15.46 10.19
C VAL A 522 -23.04 -16.63 9.24
N TRP A 523 -21.92 -17.18 8.79
CA TRP A 523 -21.86 -18.26 7.80
C TRP A 523 -21.49 -19.59 8.49
N LEU A 524 -22.29 -20.63 8.24
CA LEU A 524 -22.27 -21.91 8.95
C LEU A 524 -22.13 -23.06 7.95
N GLY A 525 -21.11 -23.89 8.12
CA GLY A 525 -21.02 -25.21 7.48
C GLY A 525 -21.33 -26.33 8.48
N ALA A 526 -21.35 -27.58 8.00
CA ALA A 526 -21.54 -28.75 8.86
C ALA A 526 -20.56 -28.76 10.06
N HIS A 527 -19.29 -28.41 9.83
CA HIS A 527 -18.21 -28.51 10.83
C HIS A 527 -17.52 -27.17 11.19
N TRP A 528 -17.99 -26.03 10.68
CA TRP A 528 -17.32 -24.73 10.89
C TRP A 528 -18.32 -23.57 10.99
N VAL A 529 -17.88 -22.46 11.59
CA VAL A 529 -18.62 -21.20 11.69
C VAL A 529 -17.66 -20.06 11.34
N ARG A 530 -18.07 -19.14 10.47
CA ARG A 530 -17.32 -17.93 10.10
C ARG A 530 -18.14 -16.70 10.44
N ILE A 531 -17.53 -15.75 11.15
CA ILE A 531 -18.10 -14.46 11.53
C ILE A 531 -17.17 -13.37 11.02
N SER A 532 -17.59 -12.67 9.96
CA SER A 532 -16.81 -11.68 9.19
C SER A 532 -16.91 -10.26 9.75
N ARG A 533 -16.93 -10.10 11.08
CA ARG A 533 -17.01 -8.77 11.72
C ARG A 533 -15.65 -8.05 11.61
N GLY A 534 -15.51 -7.17 10.61
CA GLY A 534 -14.36 -6.27 10.45
C GLY A 534 -13.33 -6.64 9.36
N GLN A 535 -13.69 -7.45 8.35
CA GLN A 535 -12.81 -7.70 7.19
C GLN A 535 -12.79 -6.50 6.22
N ARG A 536 -11.72 -6.36 5.40
CA ARG A 536 -11.53 -5.26 4.42
C ARG A 536 -12.73 -5.03 3.48
N HIS A 537 -13.46 -6.10 3.16
CA HIS A 537 -14.54 -6.12 2.17
C HIS A 537 -15.94 -5.79 2.75
N VAL A 538 -16.06 -5.59 4.07
CA VAL A 538 -17.35 -5.30 4.71
C VAL A 538 -17.87 -3.94 4.27
N GLY A 539 -19.08 -3.91 3.72
CA GLY A 539 -19.73 -2.74 3.15
C GLY A 539 -19.21 -2.32 1.77
N MET A 540 -18.42 -3.13 1.07
CA MET A 540 -17.94 -2.81 -0.30
C MET A 540 -19.10 -2.81 -1.31
N MET A 541 -20.05 -3.74 -1.18
CA MET A 541 -21.26 -3.80 -2.02
C MET A 541 -22.21 -2.65 -1.69
N ALA A 542 -22.41 -2.36 -0.40
CA ALA A 542 -23.26 -1.24 0.03
C ALA A 542 -22.72 0.11 -0.48
N ARG A 543 -21.40 0.31 -0.47
CA ARG A 543 -20.74 1.49 -1.06
C ARG A 543 -20.89 1.54 -2.58
N GLU A 544 -20.76 0.42 -3.29
CA GLU A 544 -20.97 0.39 -4.75
C GLU A 544 -22.44 0.69 -5.12
N GLN A 545 -23.40 0.21 -4.32
CA GLN A 545 -24.82 0.56 -4.46
C GLN A 545 -25.10 2.05 -4.18
N GLU A 546 -24.32 2.72 -3.32
CA GLU A 546 -24.42 4.16 -3.03
C GLU A 546 -23.64 5.04 -4.03
N ILE A 547 -22.72 4.46 -4.82
CA ILE A 547 -21.95 5.13 -5.88
C ILE A 547 -22.70 5.14 -7.24
N ARG A 548 -23.64 4.20 -7.45
CA ARG A 548 -24.49 4.09 -8.65
C ARG A 548 -25.66 5.08 -8.63
#